data_AF-A0A5A8AR86-F1
#
_entry.id   AF-A0A5A8AR86-F1
#
_cell.length_a   1.000
_cell.length_b   1.000
_cell.length_c   1.000
_cell.angle_alpha   90.00
_cell.angle_beta   90.00
_cell.angle_gamma   90.00
#
_symmetry.space_group_name_H-M   'P 1'
#
loop_
_entity.id
_entity.type
_entity.pdbx_description
1 polymer ?
#
loop_
_entity_poly.entity_id
_entity_poly.type
_entity_poly.pdbx_seq_one_letter_code
_entity_poly.pdbx_strand_id
1 'polypeptide(L)'
;MDEVFRIIHQHTQGKRFSPIPAMVENATYVIIKPVLKNTNDVSVESIILDKDILYIKVKAFENPDFRPESRLSPNILLKLTGRVTFKKVTVK
;
A
#
# COMPACT_ATOMS: atom_id res chain seq x y z
N MET A 1 -7.43 -17.37 -5.74
CA MET A 1 -6.03 -16.99 -6.00
C MET A 1 -5.89 -16.37 -7.40
N ASP A 2 -6.61 -16.91 -8.39
CA ASP A 2 -6.56 -16.48 -9.80
C ASP A 2 -6.94 -15.02 -10.08
N GLU A 3 -7.91 -14.45 -9.38
CA GLU A 3 -8.39 -13.10 -9.70
C GLU A 3 -7.39 -12.00 -9.31
N VAL A 4 -6.76 -12.14 -8.14
CA VAL A 4 -5.69 -11.25 -7.69
C VAL A 4 -4.46 -11.38 -8.60
N PHE A 5 -4.13 -12.60 -9.02
CA PHE A 5 -3.05 -12.83 -9.98
C PHE A 5 -3.32 -12.13 -11.32
N ARG A 6 -4.55 -12.27 -11.85
CA ARG A 6 -4.98 -11.61 -13.09
C ARG A 6 -4.88 -10.09 -12.99
N ILE A 7 -5.34 -9.51 -11.88
CA ILE A 7 -5.31 -8.06 -11.64
C ILE A 7 -3.86 -7.54 -11.58
N ILE A 8 -2.97 -8.25 -10.88
CA ILE A 8 -1.56 -7.82 -10.75
C ILE A 8 -0.84 -7.89 -12.11
N HIS A 9 -1.20 -8.85 -12.96
CA HIS A 9 -0.44 -9.12 -14.19
C HIS A 9 -1.02 -8.53 -15.48
N GLN A 10 -2.18 -7.88 -15.43
CA GLN A 10 -2.90 -7.38 -16.61
C GLN A 10 -2.12 -6.39 -17.50
N HIS A 11 -1.05 -5.78 -16.99
CA HIS A 11 -0.21 -4.83 -17.73
C HIS A 11 1.28 -5.23 -17.78
N THR A 12 1.62 -6.48 -17.44
CA THR A 12 3.01 -6.94 -17.47
C THR A 12 3.42 -7.26 -18.92
N GLN A 13 4.31 -6.46 -19.51
CA GLN A 13 4.78 -6.67 -20.89
C GLN A 13 6.05 -7.55 -21.00
N GLY A 14 6.60 -8.04 -19.89
CA GLY A 14 7.83 -8.83 -19.84
C GLY A 14 7.62 -10.33 -19.58
N LYS A 15 8.62 -11.17 -19.93
CA LYS A 15 8.62 -12.63 -19.67
C LYS A 15 8.70 -13.03 -18.19
N ARG A 16 8.90 -12.08 -17.28
CA ARG A 16 8.96 -12.30 -15.83
C ARG A 16 7.66 -11.84 -15.20
N PHE A 17 6.96 -12.77 -14.56
CA PHE A 17 5.82 -12.45 -13.71
C PHE A 17 6.32 -11.66 -12.49
N SER A 18 5.57 -10.61 -12.12
CA SER A 18 5.79 -9.92 -10.86
C SER A 18 5.61 -10.95 -9.73
N PRO A 19 6.55 -11.02 -8.76
CA PRO A 19 6.39 -11.97 -7.67
C PRO A 19 5.05 -11.73 -6.98
N ILE A 20 4.18 -12.74 -7.00
CA ILE A 20 2.95 -12.70 -6.21
C ILE A 20 3.40 -12.73 -4.75
N PRO A 21 3.00 -11.76 -3.92
CA PRO A 21 3.24 -11.88 -2.49
C PRO A 21 2.59 -13.18 -2.02
N ALA A 22 3.39 -14.13 -1.51
CA ALA A 22 2.82 -15.28 -0.84
C ALA A 22 1.98 -14.75 0.32
N MET A 23 0.68 -15.06 0.32
CA MET A 23 -0.17 -14.75 1.46
C MET A 23 0.34 -15.58 2.64
N VAL A 24 0.79 -14.89 3.68
CA VAL A 24 1.27 -15.55 4.88
C VAL A 24 0.08 -15.80 5.78
N GLU A 25 -0.04 -17.03 6.25
CA GLU A 25 -1.05 -17.40 7.23
C GLU A 25 -0.94 -16.50 8.46
N ASN A 26 -2.08 -16.09 9.02
CA ASN A 26 -2.17 -15.16 10.15
C ASN A 26 -1.52 -13.79 9.91
N ALA A 27 -1.44 -13.30 8.67
CA ALA A 27 -1.13 -11.91 8.39
C ALA A 27 -2.39 -11.13 7.96
N THR A 28 -2.46 -9.85 8.34
CA THR A 28 -3.50 -8.94 7.85
C THR A 28 -2.93 -8.07 6.74
N TYR A 29 -3.60 -8.03 5.59
CA TYR A 29 -3.21 -7.19 4.45
C TYR A 29 -4.16 -6.01 4.31
N VAL A 30 -3.61 -4.81 4.14
CA VAL A 30 -4.37 -3.56 4.01
C VAL A 30 -3.90 -2.81 2.79
N ILE A 31 -4.81 -2.45 1.89
CA ILE A 31 -4.52 -1.56 0.76
C ILE A 31 -5.04 -0.17 1.13
N ILE A 32 -4.17 0.84 1.08
CA ILE A 32 -4.55 2.24 1.26
C ILE A 32 -4.14 3.08 0.06
N LYS A 33 -4.91 4.13 -0.19
CA LYS A 33 -4.61 5.14 -1.19
C LYS A 33 -4.56 6.52 -0.51
N PRO A 34 -3.38 6.97 -0.05
CA PRO A 34 -3.25 8.30 0.54
C PRO A 34 -3.60 9.38 -0.50
N VAL A 35 -4.08 10.53 -0.05
CA VAL A 35 -4.34 11.67 -0.94
C VAL A 35 -3.15 12.63 -0.84
N LEU A 36 -2.36 12.69 -1.90
CA LEU A 36 -1.16 13.53 -1.98
C LEU A 36 -1.37 14.62 -3.01
N LYS A 37 -0.92 15.83 -2.70
CA LYS A 37 -1.07 16.98 -3.60
C LYS A 37 0.05 17.09 -4.64
N ASN A 38 1.30 16.82 -4.24
CA ASN A 38 2.49 17.25 -4.98
C ASN A 38 3.58 16.17 -5.08
N THR A 39 3.29 14.90 -4.78
CA THR A 39 4.30 13.83 -4.89
C THR A 39 3.66 12.56 -5.42
N ASN A 40 4.50 11.75 -6.05
CA ASN A 40 4.18 10.40 -6.53
C ASN A 40 4.67 9.30 -5.57
N ASP A 41 5.39 9.67 -4.51
CA ASP A 41 5.97 8.73 -3.57
C ASP A 41 5.67 9.11 -2.12
N VAL A 42 5.74 8.12 -1.23
CA VAL A 42 5.25 8.20 0.15
C VAL A 42 6.17 7.46 1.11
N SER A 43 6.38 8.07 2.26
CA SER A 43 6.96 7.42 3.42
C SER A 43 5.87 7.15 4.45
N VAL A 44 5.79 5.92 4.95
CA VAL A 44 4.93 5.58 6.10
C VAL A 44 5.72 5.90 7.37
N GLU A 45 5.28 6.89 8.14
CA GLU A 45 5.97 7.31 9.36
C GLU A 45 5.58 6.47 10.57
N SER A 46 4.30 6.09 10.68
CA SER A 46 3.82 5.31 11.82
C SER A 46 2.54 4.55 11.50
N ILE A 47 2.39 3.38 12.11
CA ILE A 47 1.17 2.56 12.08
C ILE A 47 0.79 2.25 13.52
N ILE A 48 -0.39 2.71 13.95
CA ILE A 48 -0.85 2.59 15.33
C ILE A 48 -2.29 2.06 15.33
N LEU A 49 -2.56 1.05 16.15
CA LEU A 49 -3.92 0.57 16.41
C LEU A 49 -4.40 1.12 17.75
N ASP A 50 -5.45 1.92 17.75
CA ASP A 50 -6.09 2.44 18.97
C ASP A 50 -7.62 2.32 18.85
N LYS A 51 -8.28 1.75 19.88
CA LYS A 51 -9.75 1.58 19.95
C LYS A 51 -10.39 1.06 18.66
N ASP A 52 -9.86 -0.03 18.09
CA ASP A 52 -10.30 -0.64 16.82
C ASP A 52 -10.09 0.24 15.57
N ILE A 53 -9.34 1.34 15.66
CA ILE A 53 -9.02 2.21 14.53
C ILE A 53 -7.53 2.08 14.20
N LEU A 54 -7.24 1.68 12.96
CA LEU A 54 -5.87 1.65 12.44
C LEU A 54 -5.51 3.03 11.88
N TYR A 55 -4.64 3.73 12.59
CA TYR A 55 -4.08 5.01 12.19
C TYR A 55 -2.79 4.79 11.42
N ILE A 56 -2.72 5.29 10.19
CA ILE A 56 -1.55 5.20 9.34
C ILE A 56 -1.14 6.63 9.00
N LYS A 57 0.04 7.03 9.49
CA LYS A 57 0.62 8.33 9.19
C LYS A 57 1.52 8.20 7.99
N VAL A 58 1.24 8.98 6.95
CA VAL A 58 2.03 9.03 5.73
C VAL A 58 2.57 10.44 5.52
N LYS A 59 3.75 10.52 4.92
CA LYS A 59 4.34 11.78 4.50
C LYS A 59 4.72 11.68 3.04
N ALA A 60 4.58 12.80 2.33
CA ALA A 60 5.14 12.93 1.00
C ALA A 60 6.65 12.64 1.02
N PHE A 61 7.10 11.76 0.14
CA PHE A 61 8.52 11.50 -0.06
C PHE A 61 8.91 12.01 -1.44
N GLU A 62 9.98 12.79 -1.52
CA GLU A 62 10.55 13.22 -2.80
C GLU A 62 11.56 12.19 -3.23
N ASN A 63 11.18 11.40 -4.23
CA ASN A 63 12.06 10.42 -4.83
C ASN A 63 12.65 11.02 -6.13
N PRO A 64 13.99 11.16 -6.22
CA PRO A 64 14.64 11.80 -7.36
C PRO A 64 14.43 11.04 -8.69
N ASP A 65 14.02 9.77 -8.62
CA ASP A 65 13.73 8.94 -9.81
C ASP A 65 12.36 9.27 -10.43
N PHE A 66 11.49 9.99 -9.71
CA PHE A 66 10.15 10.36 -10.18
C PHE A 66 10.01 11.87 -10.37
N ARG A 67 9.43 12.28 -11.51
CA ARG A 67 9.14 13.70 -11.77
C ARG A 67 8.04 14.19 -10.80
N PRO A 68 8.22 15.34 -10.13
CA PRO A 68 7.25 15.87 -9.17
C PRO A 68 5.94 16.36 -9.80
N GLU A 69 5.87 16.46 -11.14
CA GLU A 69 4.73 17.00 -11.89
C GLU A 69 3.47 16.13 -11.82
N SER A 70 3.62 14.82 -11.58
CA SER A 70 2.47 13.92 -11.48
C SER A 70 1.84 14.00 -10.07
N ARG A 71 0.51 14.09 -10.03
CA ARG A 71 -0.31 14.10 -8.79
C ARG A 71 -0.92 12.73 -8.52
N LEU A 72 -0.33 11.67 -9.07
CA LEU A 72 -0.86 10.32 -8.94
C LEU A 72 -0.44 9.77 -7.58
N SER A 73 -1.39 9.72 -6.66
CA SER A 73 -1.13 9.10 -5.36
C SER A 73 -0.98 7.58 -5.51
N PRO A 74 0.11 6.99 -4.99
CA PRO A 74 0.38 5.56 -5.12
C PRO A 74 -0.61 4.76 -4.28
N ASN A 75 -0.84 3.51 -4.66
CA ASN A 75 -1.47 2.54 -3.77
C ASN A 75 -0.39 1.92 -2.87
N ILE A 76 -0.63 1.85 -1.58
CA ILE A 76 0.27 1.21 -0.62
C ILE A 76 -0.38 -0.10 -0.16
N LEU A 77 0.34 -1.21 -0.34
CA LEU A 77 -0.01 -2.50 0.26
C LEU A 77 0.79 -2.69 1.55
N LEU A 78 0.09 -2.78 2.67
CA LEU A 78 0.67 -3.06 3.99
C LEU A 78 0.43 -4.51 4.36
N LYS A 79 1.46 -5.17 4.88
CA LYS A 79 1.37 -6.47 5.52
C LYS A 79 1.62 -6.28 7.02
N LEU A 80 0.58 -6.49 7.81
CA LEU A 80 0.65 -6.45 9.27
C LEU A 80 0.89 -7.86 9.78
N THR A 81 1.82 -7.99 10.73
CA THR A 81 2.10 -9.26 11.41
C THR A 81 0.96 -9.61 12.35
N GLY A 82 0.45 -10.84 12.25
CA GLY A 82 -0.65 -11.31 13.09
C GLY A 82 -2.03 -11.00 12.52
N ARG A 83 -3.04 -11.59 13.15
CA ARG A 83 -4.46 -11.38 12.80
C ARG A 83 -4.95 -10.08 13.44
N VAL A 84 -4.54 -8.96 12.85
CA VAL A 84 -4.91 -7.62 13.31
C VAL A 84 -6.35 -7.33 12.86
N THR A 85 -7.23 -7.08 13.83
CA THR A 85 -8.63 -6.70 13.60
C THR A 85 -8.85 -5.23 13.92
N PHE A 86 -9.50 -4.50 13.01
CA PHE A 86 -9.89 -3.11 13.19
C PHE A 86 -11.21 -2.86 12.44
N LYS A 87 -11.99 -1.88 12.90
CA LYS A 87 -13.28 -1.48 12.30
C LYS A 87 -13.13 -0.34 11.32
N LYS A 88 -12.05 0.45 11.43
CA LYS A 88 -11.83 1.63 10.60
C LYS A 88 -10.34 1.83 10.34
N VAL A 89 -10.02 2.33 9.15
CA VAL A 89 -8.67 2.80 8.79
C VAL A 89 -8.73 4.32 8.65
N THR A 90 -7.77 5.02 9.25
CA THR A 90 -7.61 6.47 9.09
C THR A 90 -6.19 6.76 8.61
N VAL A 91 -6.08 7.33 7.41
CA VAL A 91 -4.80 7.75 6.83
C VAL A 91 -4.64 9.24 7.06
N LYS A 92 -3.51 9.66 7.65
CA LYS A 92 -3.17 11.06 7.95
C LYS A 92 -1.86 11.46 7.34
#